data_AF-A0A5N3VAZ5-F1
#
_entry.id   AF-A0A5N3VAZ5-F1
#
_cell.length_a   1.000
_cell.length_b   1.000
_cell.length_c   1.000
_cell.angle_alpha   90.00
_cell.angle_beta   90.00
_cell.angle_gamma   90.00
#
_symmetry.space_group_name_H-M   'P 1'
#
loop_
_entity.id
_entity.type
_entity.pdbx_description
1 polymer ?
#
loop_
_entity_poly.entity_id
_entity_poly.type
_entity_poly.pdbx_seq_one_letter_code
_entity_poly.pdbx_strand_id
1 'polypeptide(L)'
;MGADKYIQELWRKKQSDVMRFLPAVRCWPYRPLFRAAPRPPPPARQGSVIYRVRVCHGGRKRPVPKGATFGKPVHHSVNPLKFARSLQSWITKPVHKHGEMQGLTSAGRRFHLPIRGSRGSRCAAWRRLSALQPHRYR
;
A
#
# COMPACT_ATOMS: atom_id res chain seq x y z
N MET A 1 -23.19 -2.42 24.68
CA MET A 1 -22.39 -2.15 23.45
C MET A 1 -21.45 -0.99 23.75
N GLY A 2 -20.15 -1.13 23.49
CA GLY A 2 -19.17 -0.06 23.77
C GLY A 2 -19.20 1.06 22.72
N ALA A 3 -18.66 2.24 23.08
CA ALA A 3 -18.56 3.42 22.20
C ALA A 3 -17.89 3.10 20.85
N ASP A 4 -16.88 2.23 20.84
CA ASP A 4 -16.15 1.84 19.63
C ASP A 4 -17.04 1.17 18.59
N LYS A 5 -18.06 0.42 19.03
CA LYS A 5 -19.00 -0.25 18.12
C LYS A 5 -19.84 0.77 17.35
N TYR A 6 -20.30 1.83 18.03
CA TYR A 6 -21.03 2.92 17.38
C TYR A 6 -20.16 3.69 16.39
N ILE A 7 -18.90 3.97 16.77
CA ILE A 7 -17.93 4.61 15.88
C ILE A 7 -17.69 3.73 14.65
N GLN A 8 -17.49 2.43 14.83
CA GLN A 8 -17.26 1.49 13.73
C GLN A 8 -18.45 1.45 12.76
N GLU A 9 -19.69 1.40 13.29
CA GLU A 9 -20.91 1.42 12.46
C GLU A 9 -21.07 2.72 11.67
N LEU A 10 -20.73 3.87 12.27
CA LEU A 10 -20.71 5.15 11.56
C LEU A 10 -19.72 5.11 10.36
N TRP A 11 -18.51 4.57 10.57
CA TRP A 11 -17.48 4.46 9.54
C TRP A 11 -17.79 3.44 8.44
N ARG A 12 -18.67 2.47 8.69
CA ARG A 12 -19.18 1.54 7.66
C ARG A 12 -20.10 2.26 6.67
N LYS A 13 -20.96 3.17 7.15
CA LYS A 13 -21.94 3.92 6.34
C LYS A 13 -21.37 5.19 5.71
N LYS A 14 -20.35 5.06 4.87
CA LYS A 14 -19.63 6.20 4.25
C LYS A 14 -20.45 7.07 3.29
N GLN A 15 -21.59 6.58 2.82
CA GLN A 15 -22.50 7.32 1.94
C GLN A 15 -23.56 8.15 2.68
N SER A 16 -23.67 8.02 4.01
CA SER A 16 -24.59 8.84 4.81
C SER A 16 -24.25 10.33 4.74
N ASP A 17 -25.24 11.20 4.92
CA ASP A 17 -25.06 12.65 4.81
C ASP A 17 -24.01 13.18 5.79
N VAL A 18 -23.99 12.64 7.02
CA VAL A 18 -22.96 12.94 8.03
C VAL A 18 -21.55 12.60 7.53
N MET A 19 -21.37 11.42 6.94
CA MET A 19 -20.07 10.96 6.44
C MET A 19 -19.67 11.57 5.09
N ARG A 20 -20.58 12.20 4.35
CA ARG A 20 -20.27 13.02 3.18
C ARG A 20 -19.85 14.44 3.57
N PHE A 21 -20.54 15.01 4.55
CA PHE A 21 -20.29 16.36 5.06
C PHE A 21 -18.95 16.47 5.78
N LEU A 22 -18.67 15.58 6.74
CA LEU A 22 -17.49 15.69 7.61
C LEU A 22 -16.15 15.65 6.85
N PRO A 23 -15.92 14.74 5.88
CA PRO A 23 -14.68 14.72 5.10
C PRO A 23 -14.56 15.90 4.14
N ALA A 24 -15.66 16.44 3.61
CA ALA A 24 -15.63 17.62 2.74
C ALA A 24 -15.09 18.84 3.50
N VAL A 25 -15.60 19.09 4.71
CA VAL A 25 -15.11 20.17 5.58
C VAL A 25 -13.67 19.90 6.04
N ARG A 26 -13.35 18.63 6.37
CA ARG A 26 -12.02 18.28 6.89
C ARG A 26 -10.93 18.23 5.83
N CYS A 27 -11.23 17.95 4.57
CA CYS A 27 -10.20 17.78 3.53
C CYS A 27 -9.51 19.09 3.14
N TRP A 28 -10.17 20.24 3.33
CA TRP A 28 -9.65 21.56 3.00
C TRP A 28 -8.36 21.90 3.78
N PRO A 29 -8.32 21.76 5.13
CA PRO A 29 -7.07 21.90 5.89
C PRO A 29 -5.95 20.92 5.50
N TYR A 30 -6.28 19.80 4.84
CA TYR A 30 -5.32 18.73 4.52
C TYR A 30 -4.76 18.81 3.10
N ARG A 31 -5.22 19.75 2.27
CA ARG A 31 -4.75 19.91 0.87
C ARG A 31 -3.35 20.53 0.72
N PRO A 32 -2.92 21.53 1.52
CA PRO A 32 -1.68 22.25 1.22
C PRO A 32 -0.42 21.69 1.90
N LEU A 33 -0.52 20.76 2.86
CA LEU A 33 0.57 20.56 3.83
C LEU A 33 0.89 19.09 4.15
N PHE A 34 2.18 18.72 3.99
CA PHE A 34 2.80 17.57 4.65
C PHE A 34 3.01 17.93 6.12
N ARG A 35 2.01 17.68 6.98
CA ARG A 35 2.09 17.95 8.42
C ARG A 35 1.82 16.70 9.24
N ALA A 36 2.51 16.59 10.36
CA ALA A 36 2.17 15.64 11.41
C ALA A 36 0.75 15.93 11.92
N ALA A 37 -0.05 14.89 12.15
CA ALA A 37 -1.38 15.06 12.72
C ALA A 37 -1.24 15.50 14.19
N PRO A 38 -1.97 16.55 14.63
CA PRO A 38 -1.78 17.13 15.95
C PRO A 38 -2.22 16.21 17.11
N ARG A 39 -2.97 15.14 16.84
CA ARG A 39 -3.39 14.16 17.87
C ARG A 39 -3.29 12.72 17.36
N PRO A 40 -2.61 11.83 18.10
CA PRO A 40 -2.64 10.40 17.83
C PRO A 40 -3.95 9.74 18.30
N PRO A 41 -4.51 8.71 17.62
CA PRO A 41 -5.64 7.96 18.11
C PRO A 41 -5.19 7.06 19.27
N PRO A 42 -6.08 6.78 20.24
CA PRO A 42 -5.79 5.89 21.35
C PRO A 42 -5.50 4.45 20.83
N PRO A 43 -4.60 3.68 21.46
CA PRO A 43 -3.83 3.97 22.67
C PRO A 43 -2.47 4.61 22.34
N ALA A 44 -2.42 5.94 22.30
CA ALA A 44 -1.19 6.65 22.04
C ALA A 44 -0.36 6.75 23.32
N ARG A 45 0.68 5.92 23.43
CA ARG A 45 1.75 6.10 24.41
C ARG A 45 2.72 7.18 23.89
N GLN A 46 3.39 7.88 24.82
CA GLN A 46 4.42 8.87 24.49
C GLN A 46 5.43 8.28 23.47
N GLY A 47 5.81 9.06 22.46
CA GLY A 47 6.71 8.61 21.38
C GLY A 47 6.04 8.10 20.11
N SER A 48 4.71 8.14 19.99
CA SER A 48 3.99 7.80 18.75
C SER A 48 3.73 9.04 17.89
N VAL A 49 4.21 9.05 16.64
CA VAL A 49 4.01 10.14 15.67
C VAL A 49 3.15 9.68 14.51
N ILE A 50 2.26 10.55 14.01
CA ILE A 50 1.39 10.25 12.88
C ILE A 50 1.60 11.24 11.76
N TYR A 51 1.96 10.71 10.61
CA TYR A 51 2.08 11.47 9.39
C TYR A 51 0.85 11.24 8.50
N ARG A 52 0.39 12.30 7.83
CA ARG A 52 -0.61 12.21 6.77
C ARG A 52 0.08 12.51 5.45
N VAL A 53 0.04 11.55 4.54
CA VAL A 53 0.65 11.67 3.20
C VAL A 53 -0.46 11.56 2.16
N ARG A 54 -0.43 12.46 1.19
CA ARG A 54 -1.32 12.42 0.02
C ARG A 54 -0.61 11.72 -1.13
N VAL A 55 -1.33 10.82 -1.80
CA VAL A 55 -0.86 10.16 -3.02
C VAL A 55 -1.86 10.47 -4.12
N CYS A 56 -1.38 10.84 -5.31
CA CYS A 56 -2.24 11.05 -6.47
C CYS A 56 -2.98 9.75 -6.81
N HIS A 57 -4.29 9.86 -7.01
CA HIS A 57 -5.12 8.74 -7.44
C HIS A 57 -4.93 8.48 -8.94
N GLY A 58 -5.18 7.24 -9.37
CA GLY A 58 -5.04 6.83 -10.77
C GLY A 58 -3.88 5.86 -11.01
N GLY A 59 -3.76 5.43 -12.27
CA GLY A 59 -2.66 4.57 -12.72
C GLY A 59 -1.36 5.34 -12.88
N ARG A 60 -0.27 4.60 -13.10
CA ARG A 60 1.04 5.20 -13.38
C ARG A 60 1.32 5.15 -14.88
N LYS A 61 1.87 6.23 -15.41
CA LYS A 61 2.41 6.26 -16.77
C LYS A 61 3.80 5.63 -16.77
N ARG A 62 4.16 4.94 -17.84
CA ARG A 62 5.55 4.46 -18.00
C ARG A 62 6.48 5.65 -18.20
N PRO A 63 7.59 5.77 -17.45
CA PRO A 63 8.54 6.87 -17.61
C PRO A 63 9.39 6.63 -18.87
N VAL A 64 8.91 7.08 -20.02
CA VAL A 64 9.58 6.90 -21.32
C VAL A 64 9.72 8.25 -22.01
N PRO A 65 10.93 8.66 -22.40
CA PRO A 65 11.14 9.89 -23.17
C PRO A 65 10.30 9.86 -24.45
N LYS A 66 9.48 10.89 -24.65
CA LYS A 66 8.58 11.03 -25.82
C LYS A 66 7.60 9.86 -26.05
N GLY A 67 7.44 8.95 -25.08
CA GLY A 67 6.58 7.76 -25.23
C GLY A 67 7.12 6.67 -26.16
N ALA A 68 8.39 6.74 -26.57
CA ALA A 68 9.00 5.77 -27.47
C ALA A 68 9.47 4.49 -26.73
N THR A 69 8.59 3.49 -26.65
CA THR A 69 8.92 2.15 -26.13
C THR A 69 9.47 1.28 -27.25
N PHE A 70 10.79 1.27 -27.43
CA PHE A 70 11.47 0.37 -28.37
C PHE A 70 11.23 -1.12 -28.01
N GLY A 71 11.44 -2.02 -28.97
CA GLY A 71 11.34 -3.47 -28.78
C GLY A 71 10.02 -4.06 -29.29
N LYS A 72 9.62 -5.22 -28.75
CA LYS A 72 8.44 -5.97 -29.22
C LYS A 72 7.12 -5.22 -28.93
N PRO A 73 6.12 -5.30 -29.82
CA PRO A 73 4.86 -4.54 -29.71
C PRO A 73 4.08 -4.81 -28.42
N VAL A 74 4.26 -5.98 -27.80
CA VAL A 74 3.64 -6.35 -26.51
C VAL A 74 4.00 -5.36 -25.38
N HIS A 75 5.16 -4.70 -25.47
CA HIS A 75 5.63 -3.76 -24.46
C HIS A 75 5.46 -2.30 -24.85
N HIS A 76 4.68 -1.98 -25.88
CA HIS A 76 4.54 -0.60 -26.37
C HIS A 76 3.53 0.26 -25.59
N SER A 77 2.81 -0.30 -24.64
CA SER A 77 1.80 0.44 -23.88
C SER A 77 2.44 1.46 -22.92
N VAL A 78 1.98 2.72 -23.00
CA VAL A 78 2.49 3.85 -22.20
C VAL A 78 1.48 4.32 -21.14
N ASN A 79 0.17 4.22 -21.41
CA ASN A 79 -0.90 4.74 -20.56
C ASN A 79 -1.86 3.62 -20.10
N PRO A 80 -2.60 3.85 -19.00
CA PRO A 80 -2.11 3.84 -17.64
C PRO A 80 -1.90 2.40 -17.13
N LEU A 81 -0.71 2.12 -16.61
CA LEU A 81 -0.39 0.83 -16.01
C LEU A 81 -0.82 0.81 -14.54
N LYS A 82 -1.40 -0.30 -14.10
CA LYS A 82 -1.68 -0.54 -12.67
C LYS A 82 -0.37 -0.88 -11.97
N PHE A 83 -0.08 -0.18 -10.87
CA PHE A 83 1.12 -0.46 -10.09
C PHE A 83 0.99 -1.77 -9.30
N ALA A 84 2.09 -2.50 -9.13
CA ALA A 84 2.08 -3.80 -8.45
C ALA A 84 1.80 -3.70 -6.93
N ARG A 85 1.92 -2.52 -6.32
CA ARG A 85 1.68 -2.29 -4.88
C ARG A 85 0.47 -1.37 -4.69
N SER A 86 -0.18 -1.46 -3.54
CA SER A 86 -1.18 -0.46 -3.15
C SER A 86 -0.54 0.92 -2.91
N LEU A 87 -1.36 1.96 -3.09
CA LEU A 87 -1.04 3.33 -2.66
C LEU A 87 -0.78 3.45 -1.14
N GLN A 88 -1.20 2.45 -0.35
CA GLN A 88 -1.12 2.43 1.12
C GLN A 88 0.16 1.76 1.67
N SER A 89 1.07 1.31 0.81
CA SER A 89 2.23 0.48 1.19
C SER A 89 3.35 1.18 1.99
N TRP A 90 3.18 2.43 2.44
CA TRP A 90 4.27 3.33 2.81
C TRP A 90 4.62 3.45 4.32
N ILE A 91 3.91 2.76 5.23
CA ILE A 91 4.05 2.99 6.68
C ILE A 91 4.66 1.79 7.42
N THR A 92 5.80 1.94 8.09
CA THR A 92 6.28 0.99 9.12
C THR A 92 6.53 1.57 10.51
N LYS A 93 6.49 0.68 11.52
CA LYS A 93 6.90 0.97 12.90
C LYS A 93 8.43 1.18 12.95
N PRO A 94 8.95 2.10 13.78
CA PRO A 94 10.37 2.49 13.82
C PRO A 94 11.36 1.35 14.19
N VAL A 95 10.89 0.30 14.87
CA VAL A 95 11.71 -0.89 15.21
C VAL A 95 12.02 -1.75 13.97
N HIS A 96 11.23 -1.63 12.90
CA HIS A 96 11.45 -2.31 11.62
C HIS A 96 11.96 -1.29 10.60
N LYS A 97 13.29 -1.13 10.50
CA LYS A 97 13.90 -0.25 9.50
C LYS A 97 13.43 -0.64 8.09
N HIS A 98 12.88 0.33 7.35
CA HIS A 98 12.49 0.20 5.93
C HIS A 98 11.52 -0.95 5.60
N GLY A 99 10.69 -1.40 6.54
CA GLY A 99 9.75 -2.49 6.22
C GLY A 99 8.69 -2.09 5.19
N GLU A 100 8.46 -0.79 4.94
CA GLU A 100 7.65 -0.34 3.79
C GLU A 100 8.34 -0.57 2.45
N MET A 101 9.66 -0.48 2.39
CA MET A 101 10.43 -0.82 1.19
C MET A 101 10.41 -2.34 0.97
N GLN A 102 10.50 -3.12 2.05
CA GLN A 102 10.52 -4.58 2.02
C GLN A 102 9.12 -5.22 1.87
N GLY A 103 8.04 -4.44 1.95
CA GLY A 103 6.67 -4.94 1.78
C GLY A 103 6.13 -5.74 2.98
N LEU A 104 6.71 -5.55 4.17
CA LEU A 104 6.34 -6.26 5.39
C LEU A 104 5.12 -5.66 6.11
N THR A 105 4.63 -4.52 5.64
CA THR A 105 3.41 -3.85 6.11
C THR A 105 2.17 -4.69 5.80
N SER A 106 1.07 -4.50 6.55
CA SER A 106 -0.21 -5.14 6.22
C SER A 106 -0.67 -4.81 4.78
N ALA A 107 -0.46 -3.56 4.35
CA ALA A 107 -0.73 -3.12 2.99
C ALA A 107 0.21 -3.74 1.94
N GLY A 108 1.49 -3.95 2.26
CA GLY A 108 2.46 -4.61 1.38
C GLY A 108 2.20 -6.12 1.25
N ARG A 109 1.96 -6.80 2.38
CA ARG A 109 1.68 -8.24 2.46
C ARG A 109 0.50 -8.65 1.58
N ARG A 110 -0.54 -7.81 1.44
CA ARG A 110 -1.69 -8.04 0.55
C ARG A 110 -1.32 -8.24 -0.93
N PHE A 111 -0.19 -7.70 -1.38
CA PHE A 111 0.29 -7.82 -2.77
C PHE A 111 1.44 -8.82 -2.93
N HIS A 112 2.14 -9.14 -1.83
CA HIS A 112 3.29 -10.05 -1.83
C HIS A 112 2.92 -11.50 -1.49
N LEU A 113 1.91 -11.73 -0.66
CA LEU A 113 1.55 -13.06 -0.18
C LEU A 113 0.34 -13.61 -0.95
N PRO A 114 0.42 -14.85 -1.46
CA PRO A 114 -0.71 -15.53 -2.05
C PRO A 114 -1.73 -15.94 -0.99
N ILE A 115 -2.93 -16.30 -1.47
CA ILE A 115 -4.02 -16.91 -0.71
C ILE A 115 -3.49 -18.08 0.14
N ARG A 116 -4.11 -18.26 1.31
CA ARG A 116 -3.80 -19.23 2.39
C ARG A 116 -3.17 -20.54 1.84
N GLY A 117 -1.93 -20.83 2.25
CA GLY A 117 -1.23 -22.08 1.90
C GLY A 117 0.17 -21.89 1.29
N SER A 118 0.44 -20.74 0.67
CA SER A 118 1.78 -20.46 0.12
C SER A 118 2.70 -19.83 1.16
N ARG A 119 3.81 -20.50 1.49
CA ARG A 119 4.88 -19.98 2.37
C ARG A 119 6.06 -19.51 1.52
N GLY A 120 6.49 -18.26 1.72
CA GLY A 120 7.68 -17.67 1.09
C GLY A 120 7.39 -16.65 -0.03
N SER A 121 8.45 -16.18 -0.69
CA SER A 121 8.38 -15.19 -1.78
C SER A 121 8.19 -15.85 -3.15
N ARG A 122 7.46 -15.19 -4.08
CA ARG A 122 7.32 -15.62 -5.48
C ARG A 122 8.67 -15.91 -6.16
N CYS A 123 9.66 -15.04 -5.97
CA CYS A 123 11.00 -15.22 -6.53
C CYS A 123 11.74 -16.41 -5.91
N ALA A 124 11.52 -16.69 -4.61
CA ALA A 124 12.12 -17.85 -3.94
C ALA A 124 11.44 -19.17 -4.36
N ALA A 125 10.15 -19.14 -4.67
CA ALA A 125 9.46 -20.29 -5.27
C ALA A 125 9.96 -20.55 -6.70
N TRP A 126 10.06 -19.50 -7.53
CA TRP A 126 10.58 -19.61 -8.89
C TRP A 126 12.01 -20.17 -8.91
N ARG A 127 12.93 -19.64 -8.08
CA ARG A 127 14.29 -20.18 -7.98
C ARG A 127 14.34 -21.66 -7.59
N ARG A 128 13.48 -22.11 -6.68
CA ARG A 128 13.41 -23.52 -6.28
C ARG A 128 12.93 -24.43 -7.42
N LEU A 129 11.99 -23.96 -8.22
CA LEU A 129 11.41 -24.72 -9.34
C LEU A 129 12.29 -24.72 -10.58
N SER A 130 13.01 -23.62 -10.84
CA SER A 130 13.87 -23.49 -12.03
C SER A 130 15.30 -23.99 -11.82
N ALA A 131 15.71 -24.28 -10.58
CA ALA A 131 17.02 -24.84 -10.30
C ALA A 131 17.06 -26.32 -10.67
N LEU A 132 18.00 -26.69 -11.54
CA LEU A 132 18.40 -28.09 -11.73
C LEU A 132 18.96 -28.63 -10.40
N GLN A 133 18.48 -29.78 -9.96
CA GLN A 133 19.00 -30.49 -8.79
C GLN A 133 19.87 -31.66 -9.24
N PRO A 134 21.20 -31.48 -9.34
CA PRO A 134 22.11 -32.59 -9.60
C PRO A 134 22.26 -33.42 -8.31
N HIS A 135 21.61 -34.58 -8.26
CA HIS A 135 21.85 -35.57 -7.22
C HIS A 135 23.18 -36.30 -7.48
N ARG A 136 23.88 -36.69 -6.40
CA ARG A 136 25.18 -37.40 -6.49
C ARG A 136 25.09 -38.68 -7.31
N TYR A 137 23.95 -39.37 -7.22
CA TYR A 137 23.60 -40.52 -8.02
C TYR A 137 22.28 -40.21 -8.72
N ARG A 138 22.14 -40.61 -9.98
CA ARG A 138 20.89 -40.53 -10.74
C ARG A 138 20.20 -41.88 -10.75
#